data_AF-A0A523U107-F1
#
_entry.id   AF-A0A523U107-F1
#
_cell.length_a   1.000
_cell.length_b   1.000
_cell.length_c   1.000
_cell.angle_alpha   90.00
_cell.angle_beta   90.00
_cell.angle_gamma   90.00
#
_symmetry.space_group_name_H-M   'P 1'
#
loop_
_entity.id
_entity.type
_entity.pdbx_description
1 polymer ?
#
loop_
_entity_poly.entity_id
_entity_poly.type
_entity_poly.pdbx_seq_one_letter_code
_entity_poly.pdbx_strand_id
1 'polypeptide(L)'
;MIFNELVLLFQIVVIACTAAIAVRLGREALVTFTVVQMILANLFVIKQTMLFGLNATSADAFAVGSLLGFNLIQEFFDRELAKKTIITMFVLLGFYAIMARLHLVYTPSEVDASHRYFVPILSVVPWLVVASMVVHMIAQIIDFVIYGALQKILRRWIIVRNYIALICSQLADTI
;
A
#
# COMPACT_ATOMS: atom_id res chain seq x y z
N MET A 1 -6.60 -24.99 -7.47
CA MET A 1 -7.08 -23.64 -7.08
C MET A 1 -6.57 -23.27 -5.69
N ILE A 2 -6.89 -24.04 -4.62
CA ILE A 2 -6.54 -23.78 -3.19
C ILE A 2 -5.13 -23.21 -2.90
N PHE A 3 -4.12 -23.53 -3.70
CA PHE A 3 -2.75 -23.06 -3.48
C PHE A 3 -2.63 -21.52 -3.47
N ASN A 4 -3.33 -20.81 -4.35
CA ASN A 4 -3.25 -19.34 -4.40
C ASN A 4 -3.90 -18.71 -3.16
N GLU A 5 -5.01 -19.27 -2.70
CA GLU A 5 -5.70 -18.80 -1.49
C GLU A 5 -4.83 -19.05 -0.24
N LEU A 6 -4.09 -20.16 -0.18
CA LEU A 6 -3.12 -20.42 0.89
C LEU A 6 -1.95 -19.42 0.86
N VAL A 7 -1.44 -19.10 -0.33
CA VAL A 7 -0.39 -18.08 -0.51
C VAL A 7 -0.89 -16.71 -0.07
N LEU A 8 -2.12 -16.34 -0.44
CA LEU A 8 -2.75 -15.10 0.00
C LEU A 8 -2.90 -15.06 1.53
N LEU A 9 -3.39 -16.14 2.15
CA LEU A 9 -3.56 -16.20 3.60
C LEU A 9 -2.21 -16.08 4.32
N PHE A 10 -1.17 -16.76 3.81
CA PHE A 10 0.18 -16.63 4.33
C PHE A 10 0.69 -15.18 4.18
N GLN A 11 0.49 -14.56 3.02
CA GLN A 11 0.87 -13.16 2.77
C GLN A 11 0.19 -12.20 3.75
N ILE A 12 -1.12 -12.36 4.00
CA ILE A 12 -1.86 -11.54 4.98
C ILE A 12 -1.26 -11.70 6.37
N VAL A 13 -0.94 -12.92 6.79
CA VAL A 13 -0.29 -13.19 8.09
C VAL A 13 1.07 -12.49 8.16
N VAL A 14 1.90 -12.58 7.12
CA VAL A 14 3.21 -11.91 7.08
C VAL A 14 3.06 -10.39 7.17
N ILE A 15 2.14 -9.79 6.43
CA ILE A 15 1.86 -8.35 6.47
C ILE A 15 1.40 -7.94 7.87
N ALA A 16 0.45 -8.65 8.46
CA ALA A 16 -0.09 -8.34 9.79
C ALA A 16 0.96 -8.50 10.90
N CYS A 17 1.76 -9.57 10.87
CA CYS A 17 2.86 -9.77 11.81
C CYS A 17 3.91 -8.66 11.69
N THR A 18 4.27 -8.29 10.46
CA THR A 18 5.23 -7.20 10.21
C THR A 18 4.69 -5.85 10.70
N ALA A 19 3.40 -5.56 10.47
CA ALA A 19 2.75 -4.37 11.00
C ALA A 19 2.80 -4.34 12.55
N ALA A 20 2.48 -5.47 13.21
CA ALA A 20 2.53 -5.58 14.66
C ALA A 20 3.95 -5.38 15.23
N ILE A 21 4.97 -5.89 14.54
CA ILE A 21 6.37 -5.65 14.89
C ILE A 21 6.72 -4.16 14.68
N ALA A 22 6.32 -3.56 13.56
CA ALA A 22 6.57 -2.16 13.26
C ALA A 22 5.96 -1.21 14.31
N VAL A 23 4.75 -1.51 14.80
CA VAL A 23 4.13 -0.78 15.92
C VAL A 23 5.03 -0.81 17.16
N ARG A 24 5.63 -1.97 17.49
CA ARG A 24 6.53 -2.12 18.66
C ARG A 24 7.86 -1.42 18.49
N LEU A 25 8.37 -1.34 17.26
CA LEU A 25 9.61 -0.61 16.94
C LEU A 25 9.43 0.91 16.94
N GLY A 26 8.18 1.38 16.90
CA GLY A 26 7.83 2.78 17.07
C GLY A 26 7.43 3.47 15.77
N ARG A 27 7.26 4.80 15.87
CA ARG A 27 6.61 5.60 14.82
C ARG A 27 7.29 5.51 13.45
N GLU A 28 8.61 5.58 13.40
CA GLU A 28 9.36 5.63 12.13
C GLU A 28 9.29 4.29 11.38
N ALA A 29 9.31 3.18 12.11
CA ALA A 29 9.18 1.84 11.55
C ALA A 29 7.79 1.62 10.94
N LEU A 30 6.73 2.09 11.62
CA LEU A 30 5.37 1.96 11.12
C LEU A 30 5.10 2.87 9.92
N VAL A 31 5.66 4.08 9.90
CA VAL A 31 5.63 4.97 8.71
C VAL A 31 6.32 4.29 7.53
N THR A 32 7.51 3.74 7.75
CA THR A 32 8.29 3.08 6.71
C THR A 32 7.57 1.83 6.18
N PHE A 33 7.02 1.00 7.07
CA PHE A 33 6.18 -0.14 6.71
C PHE A 33 5.03 0.29 5.79
N THR A 34 4.30 1.34 6.18
CA THR A 34 3.16 1.87 5.44
C THR A 34 3.57 2.33 4.04
N VAL A 35 4.68 3.05 3.92
CA VAL A 35 5.22 3.51 2.62
C VAL A 35 5.68 2.34 1.75
N VAL A 36 6.38 1.36 2.32
CA VAL A 36 6.86 0.18 1.57
C VAL A 36 5.68 -0.59 0.99
N GLN A 37 4.62 -0.80 1.76
CA GLN A 37 3.40 -1.44 1.27
C GLN A 37 2.81 -0.71 0.05
N MET A 38 2.75 0.62 0.08
CA MET A 38 2.27 1.42 -1.05
C MET A 38 3.14 1.28 -2.32
N ILE A 39 4.47 1.24 -2.16
CA ILE A 39 5.40 1.03 -3.28
C ILE A 39 5.20 -0.37 -3.87
N LEU A 40 5.06 -1.39 -3.02
CA LEU A 40 4.83 -2.78 -3.46
C LEU A 40 3.48 -2.93 -4.16
N ALA A 41 2.43 -2.26 -3.69
CA ALA A 41 1.13 -2.23 -4.36
C ALA A 41 1.28 -1.71 -5.80
N ASN A 42 2.00 -0.60 -5.99
CA ASN A 42 2.25 -0.04 -7.33
C ASN A 42 3.14 -0.90 -8.22
N LEU A 43 4.09 -1.63 -7.64
CA LEU A 43 4.94 -2.56 -8.39
C LEU A 43 4.16 -3.80 -8.85
N PHE A 44 3.30 -4.35 -8.01
CA PHE A 44 2.63 -5.63 -8.26
C PHE A 44 1.24 -5.51 -8.89
N VAL A 45 0.73 -4.30 -9.14
CA VAL A 45 -0.61 -4.08 -9.73
C VAL A 45 -0.77 -4.71 -11.11
N ILE A 46 0.33 -4.82 -11.87
CA ILE A 46 0.33 -5.44 -13.20
C ILE A 46 0.24 -6.97 -13.15
N LYS A 47 0.52 -7.58 -11.99
CA LYS A 47 0.50 -9.03 -11.82
C LYS A 47 -0.91 -9.47 -11.43
N GLN A 48 -1.51 -10.32 -12.27
CA GLN A 48 -2.82 -10.90 -12.03
C GLN A 48 -2.67 -12.31 -11.43
N THR A 49 -3.57 -12.64 -10.51
CA THR A 49 -3.65 -13.93 -9.85
C THR A 49 -5.11 -14.37 -9.78
N MET A 50 -5.35 -15.69 -9.94
CA MET A 50 -6.68 -16.25 -9.77
C MET A 50 -6.92 -16.53 -8.28
N LEU A 51 -7.89 -15.85 -7.68
CA LEU A 51 -8.30 -16.00 -6.29
C LEU A 51 -9.81 -16.27 -6.26
N PHE A 52 -10.23 -17.38 -5.64
CA PHE A 52 -11.65 -17.75 -5.51
C PHE A 52 -12.42 -17.77 -6.86
N GLY A 53 -11.73 -18.09 -7.96
CA GLY A 53 -12.31 -18.10 -9.31
C GLY A 53 -12.44 -16.73 -9.98
N LEU A 54 -11.99 -15.66 -9.33
CA LEU A 54 -11.94 -14.30 -9.88
C LEU A 54 -10.50 -13.90 -10.20
N ASN A 55 -10.34 -13.05 -11.23
CA ASN A 55 -9.06 -12.41 -11.51
C ASN A 55 -8.89 -11.23 -10.55
N ALA A 56 -7.85 -11.29 -9.73
CA ALA A 56 -7.51 -10.27 -8.77
C ALA A 56 -6.06 -9.83 -8.96
N THR A 57 -5.76 -8.58 -8.64
CA THR A 57 -4.39 -8.08 -8.74
C THR A 57 -3.59 -8.55 -7.53
N SER A 58 -2.30 -8.79 -7.71
CA SER A 58 -1.41 -9.10 -6.58
C SER A 58 -1.11 -7.87 -5.71
N ALA A 59 -1.60 -6.68 -6.07
CA ALA A 59 -1.40 -5.43 -5.33
C ALA A 59 -2.35 -5.26 -4.16
N ASP A 60 -3.56 -5.83 -4.24
CA ASP A 60 -4.66 -5.53 -3.31
C ASP A 60 -4.26 -5.81 -1.84
N ALA A 61 -3.55 -6.92 -1.60
CA ALA A 61 -3.06 -7.26 -0.26
C ALA A 61 -2.08 -6.22 0.30
N PHE A 62 -1.26 -5.60 -0.56
CA PHE A 62 -0.33 -4.54 -0.15
C PHE A 62 -1.05 -3.20 0.07
N ALA A 63 -2.07 -2.88 -0.74
CA ALA A 63 -2.91 -1.71 -0.53
C ALA A 63 -3.63 -1.79 0.84
N VAL A 64 -4.20 -2.96 1.15
CA VAL A 64 -4.78 -3.26 2.47
C VAL A 64 -3.73 -3.16 3.59
N GLY A 65 -2.52 -3.69 3.37
CA GLY A 65 -1.42 -3.58 4.32
C GLY A 65 -0.99 -2.13 4.60
N SER A 66 -0.96 -1.30 3.56
CA SER A 66 -0.71 0.15 3.67
C SER A 66 -1.80 0.85 4.48
N LEU A 67 -3.07 0.59 4.19
CA LEU A 67 -4.20 1.14 4.96
C LEU A 67 -4.18 0.68 6.42
N LEU A 68 -3.83 -0.58 6.69
CA LEU A 68 -3.65 -1.08 8.05
C LEU A 68 -2.56 -0.28 8.78
N GLY A 69 -1.40 -0.11 8.16
CA GLY A 69 -0.30 0.68 8.72
C GLY A 69 -0.72 2.12 9.01
N PHE A 70 -1.42 2.77 8.08
CA PHE A 70 -1.94 4.13 8.23
C PHE A 70 -2.94 4.25 9.39
N ASN A 71 -3.88 3.30 9.51
CA ASN A 71 -4.83 3.25 10.62
C ASN A 71 -4.13 3.04 11.97
N LEU A 72 -3.11 2.17 12.03
CA LEU A 72 -2.29 1.98 13.23
C LEU A 72 -1.52 3.26 13.61
N ILE A 73 -1.07 4.04 12.62
CA ILE A 73 -0.46 5.36 12.85
C ILE A 73 -1.46 6.30 13.53
N GLN A 74 -2.68 6.37 13.00
CA GLN A 74 -3.74 7.21 13.56
C GLN A 74 -4.18 6.77 14.97
N GLU A 75 -4.03 5.48 15.29
CA GLU A 75 -4.44 4.92 16.57
C GLU A 75 -3.40 5.11 17.67
N PHE A 76 -2.16 4.74 17.39
CA PHE A 76 -1.10 4.68 18.41
C PHE A 76 -0.25 5.94 18.48
N PHE A 77 -0.37 6.83 17.49
CA PHE A 77 0.44 8.04 17.37
C PHE A 77 -0.42 9.26 17.04
N ASP A 78 0.22 10.41 16.95
CA ASP A 78 -0.48 11.69 16.79
C ASP A 78 -0.98 11.94 15.36
N ARG A 79 -2.05 12.74 15.25
CA ARG A 79 -2.60 13.16 13.95
C ARG A 79 -1.60 13.89 13.06
N GLU A 80 -0.62 14.56 13.64
CA GLU A 80 0.44 15.22 12.88
C GLU A 80 1.32 14.19 12.14
N LEU A 81 1.60 13.05 12.79
CA LEU A 81 2.35 11.96 12.17
C LEU A 81 1.56 11.34 11.01
N ALA A 82 0.25 11.13 11.18
CA ALA A 82 -0.60 10.64 10.10
C ALA A 82 -0.54 11.57 8.86
N LYS A 83 -0.68 12.88 9.07
CA LYS A 83 -0.54 13.87 7.97
C LYS A 83 0.83 13.83 7.31
N LYS A 84 1.91 13.77 8.10
CA LYS A 84 3.27 13.63 7.56
C LYS A 84 3.41 12.35 6.75
N THR A 85 2.81 11.25 7.20
CA THR A 85 2.85 9.94 6.51
C THR A 85 2.25 10.04 5.11
N ILE A 86 1.09 10.70 4.93
CA ILE A 86 0.48 10.91 3.61
C ILE A 86 1.47 11.60 2.65
N ILE A 87 2.10 12.69 3.12
CA ILE A 87 3.08 13.44 2.32
C ILE A 87 4.31 12.58 2.02
N THR A 88 4.83 11.85 3.03
CA THR A 88 5.97 10.94 2.87
C THR A 88 5.70 9.86 1.82
N MET A 89 4.51 9.25 1.84
CA MET A 89 4.11 8.26 0.85
C MET A 89 4.09 8.85 -0.56
N PHE A 90 3.54 10.06 -0.71
CA PHE A 90 3.51 10.76 -2.00
C PHE A 90 4.92 11.06 -2.52
N VAL A 91 5.79 11.65 -1.69
CA VAL A 91 7.16 11.98 -2.09
C VAL A 91 7.94 10.73 -2.49
N LEU A 92 7.87 9.66 -1.70
CA LEU A 92 8.63 8.43 -1.95
C LEU A 92 8.07 7.63 -3.13
N LEU A 93 6.77 7.66 -3.36
CA LEU A 93 6.18 7.03 -4.54
C LEU A 93 6.52 7.80 -5.83
N GLY A 94 6.58 9.13 -5.78
CA GLY A 94 7.06 9.96 -6.88
C GLY A 94 8.54 9.72 -7.18
N PHE A 95 9.37 9.60 -6.14
CA PHE A 95 10.77 9.18 -6.27
C PHE A 95 10.88 7.81 -6.96
N TYR A 96 10.09 6.81 -6.52
CA TYR A 96 10.05 5.49 -7.15
C TYR A 96 9.72 5.57 -8.64
N ALA A 97 8.70 6.34 -9.04
CA ALA A 97 8.33 6.52 -10.44
C ALA A 97 9.46 7.14 -11.29
N ILE A 98 10.12 8.18 -10.76
CA ILE A 98 11.25 8.82 -11.45
C ILE A 98 12.42 7.85 -11.60
N MET A 99 12.77 7.13 -10.53
CA MET A 99 13.85 6.15 -10.56
C MET A 99 13.57 5.01 -11.54
N ALA A 100 12.34 4.48 -11.57
CA ALA A 100 11.92 3.47 -12.53
C ALA A 100 12.11 3.96 -13.98
N ARG A 101 11.76 5.24 -14.25
CA ARG A 101 11.94 5.82 -15.58
C ARG A 101 13.41 6.02 -15.94
N LEU A 102 14.21 6.57 -15.03
CA LEU A 102 15.66 6.74 -15.23
C LEU A 102 16.33 5.38 -15.49
N HIS A 103 15.91 4.33 -14.78
CA HIS A 103 16.44 2.99 -14.97
C HIS A 103 16.25 2.47 -16.40
N LEU A 104 15.11 2.75 -17.03
CA LEU A 104 14.83 2.37 -18.42
C LEU A 104 15.56 3.23 -19.47
N VAL A 105 16.03 4.43 -19.10
CA VAL A 105 16.74 5.33 -20.01
C VAL A 105 18.21 4.93 -20.16
N TYR A 106 18.80 4.21 -19.20
CA TYR A 106 20.15 3.70 -19.33
C TYR A 106 20.28 2.76 -20.54
N THR A 107 21.35 2.97 -21.31
CA THR A 107 21.73 2.04 -22.38
C THR A 107 22.19 0.72 -21.73
N PRO A 108 21.54 -0.42 -22.03
CA PRO A 108 21.95 -1.71 -21.48
C PRO A 108 23.34 -2.11 -21.98
N SER A 109 24.10 -2.79 -21.13
CA SER A 109 25.40 -3.38 -21.49
C SER A 109 25.21 -4.62 -22.36
N GLU A 110 26.23 -5.00 -23.14
CA GLU A 110 26.20 -6.22 -23.97
C GLU A 110 26.00 -7.51 -23.17
N VAL A 111 26.39 -7.52 -21.90
CA VAL A 111 26.20 -8.67 -20.99
C VAL A 111 24.87 -8.62 -20.21
N ASP A 112 24.06 -7.57 -20.39
CA ASP A 112 22.80 -7.46 -19.67
C ASP A 112 21.69 -8.33 -20.31
N ALA A 113 21.16 -9.24 -19.50
CA ALA A 113 20.00 -10.06 -19.87
C ALA A 113 18.69 -9.56 -19.25
N SER A 114 18.74 -8.52 -18.39
CA SER A 114 17.64 -8.14 -17.50
C SER A 114 16.75 -7.04 -18.09
N HIS A 115 17.30 -6.13 -18.89
CA HIS A 115 16.59 -4.95 -19.41
C HIS A 115 15.29 -5.31 -20.12
N ARG A 116 15.28 -6.38 -20.92
CA ARG A 116 14.07 -6.86 -21.62
C ARG A 116 12.90 -7.20 -20.68
N TYR A 117 13.19 -7.61 -19.45
CA TYR A 117 12.17 -7.91 -18.43
C TYR A 117 11.74 -6.68 -17.65
N PHE A 118 12.64 -5.70 -17.47
CA PHE A 118 12.31 -4.44 -16.80
C PHE A 118 11.44 -3.52 -17.65
N VAL A 119 11.59 -3.52 -18.97
CA VAL A 119 10.78 -2.68 -19.87
C VAL A 119 9.27 -2.85 -19.64
N PRO A 120 8.66 -4.05 -19.69
CA PRO A 120 7.23 -4.20 -19.49
C PRO A 120 6.77 -3.87 -18.07
N ILE A 121 7.63 -4.06 -17.06
CA ILE A 121 7.30 -3.80 -15.65
C ILE A 121 7.37 -2.30 -15.35
N LEU A 122 8.47 -1.63 -15.70
CA LEU A 122 8.78 -0.27 -15.28
C LEU A 122 8.24 0.81 -16.22
N SER A 123 7.91 0.48 -17.47
CA SER A 123 7.41 1.48 -18.45
C SER A 123 6.05 2.05 -18.07
N VAL A 124 5.22 1.24 -17.41
CA VAL A 124 3.87 1.60 -16.96
C VAL A 124 3.85 2.27 -15.58
N VAL A 125 4.92 2.11 -14.79
CA VAL A 125 5.02 2.61 -13.41
C VAL A 125 4.72 4.11 -13.28
N PRO A 126 5.26 5.02 -14.12
CA PRO A 126 4.99 6.45 -13.96
C PRO A 126 3.50 6.79 -14.05
N TRP A 127 2.78 6.18 -14.99
CA TRP A 127 1.35 6.39 -15.17
C TRP A 127 0.52 5.75 -14.05
N LEU A 128 0.89 4.53 -13.63
CA LEU A 128 0.24 3.83 -12.53
C LEU A 128 0.38 4.59 -11.22
N VAL A 129 1.59 5.10 -10.93
CA VAL A 129 1.85 5.89 -9.73
C VAL A 129 1.03 7.18 -9.74
N VAL A 130 0.96 7.90 -10.86
CA VAL A 130 0.15 9.12 -10.94
C VAL A 130 -1.34 8.81 -10.72
N ALA A 131 -1.85 7.76 -11.35
CA ALA A 131 -3.23 7.34 -11.16
C ALA A 131 -3.50 6.93 -9.69
N SER A 132 -2.63 6.10 -9.12
CA SER A 132 -2.77 5.62 -7.74
C SER A 132 -2.65 6.75 -6.73
N MET A 133 -1.76 7.72 -6.95
CA MET A 133 -1.56 8.87 -6.07
C MET A 133 -2.85 9.66 -5.88
N VAL A 134 -3.60 9.90 -6.96
CA VAL A 134 -4.86 10.65 -6.90
C VAL A 134 -5.90 9.87 -6.10
N VAL A 135 -6.09 8.60 -6.42
CA VAL A 135 -7.07 7.73 -5.75
C VAL A 135 -6.72 7.56 -4.27
N HIS A 136 -5.47 7.21 -3.97
CA HIS A 136 -5.02 6.99 -2.60
C HIS A 136 -5.03 8.28 -1.77
N MET A 137 -4.76 9.45 -2.36
CA MET A 137 -4.87 10.72 -1.63
C MET A 137 -6.30 10.97 -1.18
N ILE A 138 -7.27 10.75 -2.08
CA ILE A 138 -8.69 10.88 -1.75
C ILE A 138 -9.09 9.85 -0.68
N ALA A 139 -8.71 8.58 -0.86
CA ALA A 139 -9.01 7.51 0.08
C ALA A 139 -8.40 7.77 1.47
N GLN A 140 -7.15 8.22 1.56
CA GLN A 140 -6.48 8.53 2.84
C GLN A 140 -7.08 9.77 3.52
N ILE A 141 -7.52 10.77 2.77
CA ILE A 141 -8.22 11.92 3.35
C ILE A 141 -9.57 11.49 3.91
N ILE A 142 -10.32 10.68 3.16
CA ILE A 142 -11.60 10.12 3.61
C ILE A 142 -11.39 9.27 4.86
N ASP A 143 -10.40 8.37 4.85
CA ASP A 143 -10.05 7.52 5.98
C ASP A 143 -9.66 8.36 7.22
N PHE A 144 -8.82 9.38 7.05
CA PHE A 144 -8.44 10.30 8.12
C PHE A 144 -9.65 11.02 8.75
N VAL A 145 -10.60 11.44 7.93
CA VAL A 145 -11.83 12.11 8.40
C VAL A 145 -12.76 11.12 9.09
N ILE A 146 -13.02 9.96 8.48
CA ILE A 146 -13.90 8.91 8.99
C ILE A 146 -13.33 8.35 10.30
N TYR A 147 -12.06 7.96 10.31
CA TYR A 147 -11.39 7.44 11.51
C TYR A 147 -11.42 8.46 12.65
N GLY A 148 -11.16 9.73 12.33
CA GLY A 148 -11.26 10.83 13.28
C GLY A 148 -12.67 11.06 13.85
N ALA A 149 -13.72 10.76 13.09
CA ALA A 149 -15.11 10.79 13.55
C ALA A 149 -15.46 9.55 14.39
N LEU A 150 -15.06 8.36 13.94
CA LEU A 150 -15.29 7.09 14.65
C LEU A 150 -14.57 7.05 16.00
N GLN A 151 -13.40 7.68 16.13
CA GLN A 151 -12.67 7.78 17.39
C GLN A 151 -13.49 8.50 18.48
N LYS A 152 -14.39 9.43 18.09
CA LYS A 152 -15.27 10.16 19.02
C LYS A 152 -16.48 9.34 19.48
N ILE A 153 -16.92 8.37 18.67
CA ILE A 153 -18.17 7.60 18.89
C ILE A 153 -17.87 6.22 19.48
N LEU A 154 -16.85 5.53 18.98
CA LEU A 154 -16.51 4.14 19.31
C LEU A 154 -15.15 4.05 20.01
N ARG A 155 -14.97 4.82 21.08
CA ARG A 155 -13.68 4.99 21.77
C ARG A 155 -13.05 3.67 22.27
N ARG A 156 -13.87 2.67 22.61
CA ARG A 156 -13.46 1.40 23.25
C ARG A 156 -13.19 0.23 22.27
N TRP A 157 -13.65 0.31 21.02
CA TRP A 157 -13.64 -0.82 20.07
C TRP A 157 -12.64 -0.62 18.92
N ILE A 158 -11.35 -0.64 19.24
CA ILE A 158 -10.24 -0.33 18.32
C ILE A 158 -10.26 -1.21 17.08
N ILE A 159 -10.41 -2.52 17.27
CA ILE A 159 -10.43 -3.51 16.17
C ILE A 159 -11.58 -3.23 15.21
N VAL A 160 -12.77 -2.93 15.75
CA VAL A 160 -13.97 -2.65 14.94
C VAL A 160 -13.80 -1.40 14.10
N ARG A 161 -13.17 -0.35 14.65
CA ARG A 161 -12.87 0.88 13.87
C ARG A 161 -11.92 0.62 12.72
N ASN A 162 -10.84 -0.14 12.96
CA ASN A 162 -9.88 -0.48 11.90
C ASN A 162 -10.55 -1.26 10.77
N TYR A 163 -11.37 -2.26 11.08
CA TYR A 163 -12.11 -3.01 10.07
C TYR A 163 -13.11 -2.15 9.29
N ILE A 164 -13.86 -1.27 9.97
CA ILE A 164 -14.82 -0.39 9.29
C ILE A 164 -14.09 0.60 8.37
N ALA A 165 -13.01 1.22 8.84
CA ALA A 165 -12.20 2.14 8.04
C ALA A 165 -11.60 1.43 6.82
N LEU A 166 -11.02 0.24 7.02
CA LEU A 166 -10.51 -0.61 5.94
C LEU A 166 -11.57 -0.93 4.90
N ILE A 167 -12.77 -1.36 5.31
CA ILE A 167 -13.86 -1.70 4.38
C ILE A 167 -14.32 -0.45 3.61
N CYS A 168 -14.55 0.68 4.30
CA CYS A 168 -14.99 1.92 3.64
C CYS A 168 -13.94 2.44 2.65
N SER A 169 -12.66 2.40 3.01
CA SER A 169 -11.57 2.87 2.16
C SER A 169 -11.35 1.95 0.97
N GLN A 170 -11.46 0.63 1.13
CA GLN A 170 -11.38 -0.33 0.01
C GLN A 170 -12.56 -0.21 -0.95
N LEU A 171 -13.78 0.04 -0.45
CA LEU A 171 -14.94 0.31 -1.31
C LEU A 171 -14.76 1.58 -2.14
N ALA A 172 -14.10 2.61 -1.60
CA ALA A 172 -13.78 3.83 -2.34
C ALA A 172 -12.64 3.62 -3.35
N ASP A 173 -11.74 2.67 -3.10
CA ASP A 173 -10.58 2.33 -3.95
C ASP A 173 -10.95 1.36 -5.11
N THR A 174 -12.08 0.65 -4.99
CA THR A 174 -12.55 -0.36 -5.97
C THR A 174 -13.46 0.21 -7.07
N ILE A 175 -13.85 1.49 -7.02
CA ILE A 175 -14.70 2.17 -8.02
C ILE A 175 -13.82 2.99 -8.96
#